data_AF-A0A2K2FHJ7-F1
#
_entry.id   AF-A0A2K2FHJ7-F1
#
_cell.length_a   1.000
_cell.length_b   1.000
_cell.length_c   1.000
_cell.angle_alpha   90.00
_cell.angle_beta   90.00
_cell.angle_gamma   90.00
#
_symmetry.space_group_name_H-M   'P 1'
#
loop_
_entity.id
_entity.type
_entity.pdbx_description
1 polymer ?
#
loop_
_entity_poly.entity_id
_entity_poly.type
_entity_poly.pdbx_seq_one_letter_code
_entity_poly.pdbx_strand_id
1 'polypeptide(L)'
;MMELTYTMQGDYLIPDLALQEEEIHIGKYGMLRRTFLKNHRKGTYASLMMSGKLNSHLMEIDRIAKERIETITTKLLENNPAPDKAIDPMGWTGHMNNLRHSAEESVLTELVYS
;
A
#
# COMPACT_ATOMS: atom_id res chain seq x y z
N MET A 1 25.62 -0.88 -17.26
CA MET A 1 26.41 -1.89 -16.54
C MET A 1 26.71 -1.32 -15.17
N MET A 2 26.36 -2.00 -14.08
CA MET A 2 26.85 -1.61 -12.74
C MET A 2 28.32 -2.00 -12.68
N GLU A 3 29.23 -1.04 -12.53
CA GLU A 3 30.63 -1.32 -12.28
C GLU A 3 30.79 -1.81 -10.84
N LEU A 4 31.26 -3.04 -10.67
CA LEU A 4 31.49 -3.65 -9.37
C LEU A 4 32.85 -3.17 -8.85
N THR A 5 32.85 -2.34 -7.82
CA THR A 5 34.09 -1.88 -7.15
C THR A 5 34.44 -2.82 -5.99
N TYR A 6 35.69 -2.77 -5.52
CA TYR A 6 36.19 -3.64 -4.48
C TYR A 6 37.00 -2.85 -3.45
N THR A 7 36.76 -3.13 -2.17
CA THR A 7 37.54 -2.60 -1.04
C THR A 7 38.44 -3.68 -0.46
N MET A 8 39.71 -3.35 -0.23
CA MET A 8 40.69 -4.26 0.36
C MET A 8 40.50 -4.33 1.88
N GLN A 9 40.23 -5.53 2.41
CA GLN A 9 40.22 -5.81 3.85
C GLN A 9 41.22 -6.92 4.17
N GLY A 10 42.33 -6.55 4.82
CA GLY A 10 43.45 -7.46 5.06
C GLY A 10 44.04 -7.93 3.73
N ASP A 11 44.08 -9.25 3.54
CA ASP A 11 44.63 -9.90 2.34
C ASP A 11 43.55 -10.20 1.27
N TYR A 12 42.31 -9.71 1.45
CA TYR A 12 41.18 -10.02 0.57
C TYR A 12 40.57 -8.75 -0.04
N LEU A 13 40.12 -8.87 -1.30
CA LEU A 13 39.28 -7.87 -1.96
C LEU A 13 37.82 -8.25 -1.77
N ILE A 14 37.08 -7.40 -1.05
CA ILE A 14 35.64 -7.57 -0.83
C ILE A 14 34.89 -6.68 -1.82
N PRO A 15 33.94 -7.22 -2.60
CA PRO A 15 33.14 -6.40 -3.51
C PRO A 15 32.26 -5.41 -2.72
N ASP A 16 32.21 -4.17 -3.19
CA ASP A 16 31.39 -3.11 -2.62
C ASP A 16 29.93 -3.30 -3.05
N LEU A 17 29.24 -4.17 -2.35
CA LEU A 17 27.82 -4.44 -2.57
C LEU A 17 26.98 -3.35 -1.87
N ALA A 18 26.82 -2.20 -2.51
CA ALA A 18 25.85 -1.20 -2.07
C ALA A 18 24.46 -1.55 -2.62
N LEU A 19 23.55 -1.94 -1.73
CA LEU A 19 22.12 -1.85 -2.04
C LEU A 19 21.74 -0.37 -2.04
N GLN A 20 21.26 0.15 -3.16
CA GLN A 20 20.55 1.42 -3.15
C GLN A 20 19.29 1.21 -2.32
N GLU A 21 19.34 1.60 -1.05
CA GLU A 21 18.15 1.69 -0.21
C GLU A 21 17.33 2.88 -0.73
N GLU A 22 16.45 2.61 -1.71
CA GLU A 22 15.39 3.55 -2.01
C GLU A 22 14.48 3.64 -0.79
N GLU A 23 14.31 4.85 -0.27
CA GLU A 23 13.42 5.14 0.84
C GLU A 23 11.96 5.04 0.33
N ILE A 24 11.46 3.80 0.23
CA ILE A 24 10.14 3.53 -0.34
C ILE A 24 9.07 3.79 0.73
N HIS A 25 8.32 4.88 0.55
CA HIS A 25 7.18 5.19 1.40
C HIS A 25 5.96 4.35 0.99
N ILE A 26 5.68 3.29 1.75
CA ILE A 26 4.49 2.45 1.57
C ILE A 26 3.32 3.06 2.34
N GLY A 27 2.22 3.36 1.63
CA GLY A 27 1.00 3.91 2.23
C GLY A 27 0.24 2.94 3.14
N LYS A 28 -0.85 3.43 3.72
CA LYS A 28 -1.70 2.70 4.69
C LYS A 28 -2.05 1.29 4.23
N TYR A 29 -2.55 1.12 3.01
CA TYR A 29 -3.09 -0.15 2.54
C TYR A 29 -1.98 -1.15 2.21
N GLY A 30 -0.86 -0.66 1.67
CA GLY A 30 0.35 -1.47 1.50
C GLY A 30 0.88 -1.99 2.84
N MET A 31 0.88 -1.16 3.89
CA MET A 31 1.31 -1.59 5.23
C MET A 31 0.36 -2.61 5.86
N LEU A 32 -0.95 -2.46 5.65
CA LEU A 32 -1.93 -3.47 6.07
C LEU A 32 -1.70 -4.81 5.33
N ARG A 33 -1.48 -4.77 4.01
CA ARG A 33 -1.18 -5.97 3.20
C ARG A 33 0.11 -6.64 3.68
N ARG A 34 1.15 -5.86 3.97
CA ARG A 34 2.42 -6.37 4.50
C ARG A 34 2.21 -7.13 5.81
N THR A 35 1.44 -6.55 6.72
CA THR A 35 1.13 -7.14 8.03
C THR A 35 0.34 -8.43 7.87
N PHE A 36 -0.68 -8.42 7.01
CA PHE A 36 -1.47 -9.60 6.71
C PHE A 36 -0.63 -10.73 6.10
N LEU A 37 0.19 -10.42 5.08
CA LEU A 37 1.06 -11.40 4.44
C LEU A 37 2.05 -12.01 5.45
N LYS A 38 2.68 -11.19 6.29
CA LYS A 38 3.64 -11.64 7.30
C LYS A 38 3.00 -12.56 8.35
N ASN A 39 1.78 -12.25 8.79
CA ASN A 39 1.15 -12.97 9.89
C ASN A 39 0.34 -14.20 9.43
N HIS A 40 -0.33 -14.10 8.28
CA HIS A 40 -1.32 -15.08 7.83
C HIS A 40 -0.92 -15.79 6.52
N ARG A 41 -0.05 -15.21 5.68
CA ARG A 41 0.39 -15.77 4.38
C ARG A 41 1.92 -15.83 4.27
N LYS A 42 2.57 -16.43 5.27
CA LYS A 42 4.05 -16.46 5.42
C LYS A 42 4.79 -16.96 4.17
N GLY A 43 4.26 -17.96 3.47
CA GLY A 43 4.87 -18.48 2.23
C GLY A 43 4.93 -17.44 1.11
N THR A 44 3.82 -16.75 0.86
CA THR A 44 3.76 -15.66 -0.14
C THR A 44 4.67 -14.51 0.26
N TYR A 45 4.68 -14.14 1.55
CA TYR A 45 5.55 -13.08 2.06
C TYR A 45 7.04 -13.41 1.82
N ALA A 46 7.47 -14.63 2.17
CA ALA A 46 8.84 -15.08 1.97
C ALA A 46 9.22 -15.11 0.48
N SER A 47 8.33 -15.62 -0.39
CA SER A 47 8.56 -15.66 -1.84
C SER A 47 8.74 -14.24 -2.44
N LEU A 48 7.89 -13.29 -2.05
CA LEU A 48 8.00 -11.90 -2.50
C LEU A 48 9.27 -11.21 -1.98
N MET A 49 9.67 -11.52 -0.74
CA MET A 49 10.90 -11.00 -0.15
C MET A 49 12.14 -11.55 -0.88
N MET A 50 12.21 -12.86 -1.07
CA MET A 50 13.34 -13.53 -1.74
C MET A 50 13.49 -13.11 -3.21
N SER A 51 12.37 -12.83 -3.88
CA SER A 51 12.38 -12.34 -5.26
C SER A 51 12.65 -10.84 -5.39
N GLY A 52 12.79 -10.10 -4.27
CA GLY A 52 12.95 -8.65 -4.27
C GLY A 52 11.71 -7.86 -4.71
N LYS A 53 10.56 -8.53 -4.91
CA LYS A 53 9.33 -7.93 -5.43
C LYS A 53 8.38 -7.40 -4.37
N LEU A 54 8.67 -7.64 -3.08
CA LEU A 54 7.79 -7.27 -1.98
C LEU A 54 7.39 -5.79 -2.02
N ASN A 55 8.33 -4.87 -2.12
CA ASN A 55 8.02 -3.44 -2.09
C ASN A 55 7.15 -3.01 -3.28
N SER A 56 7.47 -3.46 -4.49
CA SER A 56 6.66 -3.20 -5.69
C SER A 56 5.22 -3.72 -5.55
N HIS A 57 5.03 -4.91 -4.97
CA HIS A 57 3.71 -5.47 -4.71
C HIS A 57 2.92 -4.60 -3.72
N LEU A 58 3.55 -4.17 -2.62
CA LEU A 58 2.89 -3.37 -1.59
C LEU A 58 2.52 -1.98 -2.10
N MET A 59 3.36 -1.36 -2.94
CA MET A 59 3.05 -0.09 -3.60
C MET A 59 1.86 -0.23 -4.55
N GLU A 60 1.83 -1.29 -5.34
CA GLU A 60 0.74 -1.52 -6.28
C GLU A 60 -0.59 -1.77 -5.56
N ILE A 61 -0.57 -2.55 -4.48
CA ILE A 61 -1.75 -2.75 -3.64
C ILE A 61 -2.24 -1.43 -3.03
N ASP A 62 -1.32 -0.57 -2.57
CA ASP A 62 -1.69 0.74 -2.03
C ASP A 62 -2.33 1.66 -3.07
N ARG A 63 -1.77 1.68 -4.28
CA ARG A 63 -2.30 2.44 -5.42
C ARG A 63 -3.70 1.95 -5.81
N ILE A 64 -3.85 0.65 -6.07
CA ILE A 64 -5.13 0.04 -6.47
C ILE A 64 -6.18 0.26 -5.38
N ALA A 65 -5.81 0.10 -4.09
CA ALA A 65 -6.74 0.30 -2.99
C ALA A 65 -7.30 1.72 -2.98
N LYS A 66 -6.44 2.74 -3.10
CA LYS A 66 -6.85 4.14 -3.12
C LYS A 66 -7.77 4.46 -4.29
N GLU A 67 -7.38 4.08 -5.51
CA GLU A 67 -8.17 4.30 -6.72
C GLU A 67 -9.55 3.64 -6.62
N ARG A 68 -9.60 2.41 -6.08
CA ARG A 68 -10.84 1.66 -5.94
C ARG A 68 -11.76 2.24 -4.87
N ILE A 69 -11.20 2.68 -3.74
CA ILE A 69 -11.97 3.36 -2.68
C ILE A 69 -12.57 4.65 -3.24
N GLU A 70 -11.81 5.46 -3.97
CA GLU A 70 -12.33 6.67 -4.60
C GLU A 70 -13.45 6.36 -5.60
N THR A 71 -13.23 5.38 -6.47
CA THR A 71 -14.24 4.97 -7.46
C THR A 71 -15.54 4.50 -6.80
N ILE A 72 -15.45 3.68 -5.75
CA ILE A 72 -16.63 3.19 -5.02
C ILE A 72 -17.29 4.36 -4.27
N THR A 73 -16.52 5.22 -3.61
CA THR A 73 -17.05 6.37 -2.88
C THR A 73 -17.83 7.31 -3.81
N THR A 74 -17.31 7.61 -5.00
CA THR A 74 -18.01 8.44 -5.99
C THR A 74 -19.31 7.80 -6.44
N LYS A 75 -19.31 6.50 -6.74
CA LYS A 75 -20.55 5.77 -7.11
C LYS A 75 -21.57 5.74 -5.97
N LEU A 76 -21.12 5.61 -4.72
CA LEU A 76 -22.01 5.66 -3.56
C LEU A 76 -22.59 7.07 -3.38
N LEU A 77 -21.79 8.12 -3.62
CA LEU A 77 -22.22 9.50 -3.53
C LEU A 77 -23.26 9.86 -4.60
N GLU A 78 -23.13 9.33 -5.81
CA GLU A 78 -24.13 9.48 -6.88
C GLU A 78 -25.50 8.92 -6.48
N ASN A 79 -25.52 7.79 -5.77
CA ASN A 79 -26.75 7.14 -5.31
C ASN A 79 -27.29 7.73 -4.00
N ASN A 80 -26.41 8.29 -3.16
CA ASN A 80 -26.73 8.84 -1.86
C ASN A 80 -26.01 10.19 -1.67
N PRO A 81 -26.59 11.29 -2.20
CA PRO A 81 -25.94 12.60 -2.21
C PRO A 81 -25.76 13.14 -0.79
N ALA A 82 -24.64 13.84 -0.58
CA ALA A 82 -24.34 14.46 0.71
C ALA A 82 -25.25 15.68 0.98
N PRO A 83 -25.57 15.99 2.25
CA PRO A 83 -26.27 17.21 2.61
C PRO A 83 -25.46 18.45 2.23
N ASP A 84 -26.10 19.62 2.13
CA ASP A 84 -25.38 20.86 1.80
C ASP A 84 -24.37 21.22 2.89
N LYS A 85 -23.10 21.28 2.50
CA LYS A 85 -21.96 21.59 3.39
C LYS A 85 -22.07 22.98 4.02
N ALA A 86 -22.71 23.95 3.38
CA ALA A 86 -22.88 25.29 3.94
C ALA A 86 -23.93 25.33 5.06
N ILE A 87 -24.92 24.44 4.98
CA ILE A 87 -26.04 24.36 5.93
C ILE A 87 -25.70 23.42 7.08
N ASP A 88 -25.12 22.26 6.77
CA ASP A 88 -24.73 21.25 7.76
C ASP A 88 -23.32 20.68 7.49
N PRO A 89 -22.26 21.40 7.94
CA PRO A 89 -20.89 20.95 7.77
C PRO A 89 -20.58 19.61 8.46
N MET A 90 -21.21 19.36 9.62
CA MET A 90 -20.97 18.14 10.40
C MET A 90 -21.66 16.94 9.76
N GLY A 91 -22.91 17.08 9.33
CA GLY A 91 -23.63 16.06 8.58
C GLY A 91 -22.96 15.74 7.26
N TRP A 92 -22.47 16.75 6.52
CA TRP A 92 -21.70 16.52 5.29
C TRP A 92 -20.43 15.71 5.55
N THR A 93 -19.67 16.08 6.59
CA THR A 93 -18.44 15.37 6.96
C THR A 93 -18.72 13.93 7.39
N GLY A 94 -19.74 13.73 8.23
CA GLY A 94 -20.17 12.40 8.67
C GLY A 94 -20.62 11.52 7.50
N HIS A 95 -21.42 12.08 6.59
CA HIS A 95 -21.89 11.39 5.39
C HIS A 95 -20.74 10.95 4.50
N MET A 96 -19.84 11.87 4.13
CA MET A 96 -18.68 11.56 3.30
C MET A 96 -17.76 10.52 3.94
N ASN A 97 -17.55 10.61 5.25
CA ASN A 97 -16.77 9.62 6.00
C ASN A 97 -17.43 8.25 5.98
N ASN A 98 -18.75 8.17 6.18
CA ASN A 98 -19.49 6.91 6.13
C ASN A 98 -19.38 6.23 4.76
N LEU A 99 -19.58 6.98 3.67
CA LEU A 99 -19.43 6.43 2.31
C LEU A 99 -18.02 5.91 2.06
N ARG A 100 -17.00 6.70 2.45
CA ARG A 100 -15.60 6.29 2.32
C ARG A 100 -15.28 5.06 3.17
N HIS A 101 -15.85 4.96 4.37
CA HIS A 101 -15.65 3.82 5.26
C HIS A 101 -16.24 2.54 4.65
N SER A 102 -17.47 2.60 4.14
CA SER A 102 -18.08 1.46 3.45
C SER A 102 -17.29 1.02 2.21
N ALA A 103 -16.77 1.98 1.44
CA ALA A 103 -15.88 1.69 0.31
C ALA A 103 -14.57 1.01 0.77
N GLU A 104 -13.98 1.51 1.86
CA GLU A 104 -12.75 0.98 2.45
C GLU A 104 -12.92 -0.47 2.93
N GLU A 105 -14.03 -0.80 3.59
CA GLU A 105 -14.31 -2.17 4.06
C GLU A 105 -14.35 -3.19 2.92
N SER A 106 -15.04 -2.88 1.81
CA SER A 106 -15.08 -3.73 0.62
C SER A 106 -13.68 -3.92 0.01
N VAL A 107 -12.90 -2.84 -0.10
CA VAL A 107 -11.54 -2.96 -0.67
C VAL A 107 -10.59 -3.73 0.24
N LEU A 108 -10.68 -3.55 1.56
CA LEU A 108 -9.85 -4.28 2.51
C LEU A 108 -10.10 -5.79 2.43
N THR A 109 -11.36 -6.21 2.38
CA THR A 109 -11.73 -7.64 2.31
C THR A 109 -11.31 -8.28 0.99
N GLU A 110 -11.47 -7.57 -0.13
CA GLU A 110 -11.21 -8.14 -1.46
C GLU A 110 -9.73 -8.10 -1.86
N LEU A 111 -9.00 -7.05 -1.46
CA LEU A 111 -7.62 -6.81 -1.94
C LEU A 111 -6.56 -7.00 -0.85
N VAL A 112 -6.82 -6.51 0.37
CA VAL A 112 -5.78 -6.45 1.40
C VAL A 112 -5.72 -7.75 2.21
N TYR A 113 -6.85 -8.37 2.50
CA TYR A 113 -6.95 -9.56 3.36
C TYR A 113 -7.28 -10.87 2.62
N SER A 114 -7.19 -10.88 1.29
CA SER A 114 -7.33 -12.08 0.46
C SER A 114 -6.06 -12.95 0.41
#